data_AF-A0AAW2FQ11-F1
#
_entry.id   AF-A0AAW2FQ11-F1
#
_cell.length_a   1.000
_cell.length_b   1.000
_cell.length_c   1.000
_cell.angle_alpha   90.00
_cell.angle_beta   90.00
_cell.angle_gamma   90.00
#
_symmetry.space_group_name_H-M   'P 1'
#
loop_
_entity.id
_entity.type
_entity.pdbx_description
1 polymer ?
#
loop_
_entity_poly.entity_id
_entity_poly.type
_entity_poly.pdbx_seq_one_letter_code
_entity_poly.pdbx_strand_id
1 'polypeptide(L)'
;MAGVVCLIFFLLEGAAAWTANITSDITVHMNQVTSVPFSIYNASSSDSQAWITGTDSHIATSSFHITNRTNQTSFNGILNVTGVFLGRTKLTLIEIMDTLQNSQEVSLITVVREERTIDHIFTASVAILVSILYINFGCAMDWSVCRNTLRKPIGPAIGFFCQFLIMPVVYFINKKSIK
;
A
#
# COMPACT_ATOMS: atom_id res chain seq x y z
N MET A 1 8.11 -15.29 60.08
CA MET A 1 6.99 -15.46 59.11
C MET A 1 6.48 -14.08 58.67
N ALA A 2 7.33 -13.28 58.01
CA ALA A 2 7.02 -11.89 57.64
C ALA A 2 7.78 -11.43 56.38
N GLY A 3 8.05 -12.35 55.45
CA GLY A 3 8.96 -12.09 54.31
C GLY A 3 8.38 -12.40 52.93
N VAL A 4 7.11 -12.80 52.82
CA VAL A 4 6.51 -13.27 51.54
C VAL A 4 5.37 -12.36 51.04
N VAL A 5 4.91 -11.41 51.86
CA VAL A 5 3.75 -10.55 51.51
C VAL A 5 4.15 -9.33 50.65
N CYS A 6 5.41 -8.92 50.63
CA CYS A 6 5.85 -7.73 49.86
C CYS A 6 6.10 -7.98 48.37
N LEU A 7 6.19 -9.22 47.90
CA LEU A 7 6.46 -9.52 46.48
C LEU A 7 5.20 -9.57 45.60
N ILE A 8 4.02 -9.64 46.19
CA ILE A 8 2.74 -9.68 45.46
C ILE A 8 2.15 -8.27 45.28
N PHE A 9 2.60 -7.29 46.08
CA PHE A 9 2.15 -5.90 45.96
C PHE A 9 2.82 -5.11 44.83
N PHE A 10 3.86 -5.66 44.18
CA PHE A 10 4.57 -5.01 43.06
C PHE A 10 4.04 -5.38 41.67
N LEU A 11 3.00 -6.22 41.57
CA LEU A 11 2.39 -6.64 40.29
C LEU A 11 1.03 -6.01 40.02
N LEU A 12 0.65 -4.96 40.76
CA LEU A 12 -0.61 -4.27 40.57
C LEU A 12 -0.46 -2.75 40.40
N GLU A 13 0.61 -2.30 39.75
CA GLU A 13 0.55 -1.08 38.95
C GLU A 13 0.25 -1.49 37.50
N GLY A 14 -1.03 -1.81 37.27
CA GLY A 14 -1.57 -1.84 35.92
C GLY A 14 -1.55 -0.41 35.39
N ALA A 15 -0.43 0.01 34.80
CA ALA A 15 -0.38 1.18 33.94
C ALA A 15 -1.43 0.94 32.86
N ALA A 16 -2.52 1.70 32.93
CA ALA A 16 -3.62 1.55 31.99
C ALA A 16 -3.09 2.01 30.63
N ALA A 17 -2.79 1.06 29.74
CA ALA A 17 -2.33 1.37 28.39
C ALA A 17 -3.43 2.16 27.67
N TRP A 18 -3.05 3.26 27.02
CA TRP A 18 -3.95 3.98 26.12
C TRP A 18 -4.22 3.12 24.88
N THR A 19 -5.39 3.31 24.27
CA THR A 19 -5.78 2.59 23.06
C THR A 19 -6.22 3.60 22.01
N ALA A 20 -5.61 3.55 20.82
CA ALA A 20 -6.03 4.32 19.66
C ALA A 20 -6.93 3.49 18.75
N ASN A 21 -8.13 4.01 18.47
CA ASN A 21 -9.03 3.47 17.46
C ASN A 21 -8.88 4.28 16.17
N ILE A 22 -8.29 3.63 15.15
CA ILE A 22 -8.05 4.16 13.81
C ILE A 22 -8.50 3.08 12.82
N THR A 23 -9.06 3.51 11.68
CA THR A 23 -9.36 2.59 10.56
C THR A 23 -8.11 1.83 10.17
N SER A 24 -8.17 0.49 10.16
CA SER A 24 -7.00 -0.39 10.02
C SER A 24 -6.31 -0.37 8.65
N ASP A 25 -7.02 0.07 7.61
CA ASP A 25 -6.49 0.17 6.24
C ASP A 25 -6.82 1.55 5.66
N ILE A 26 -5.77 2.32 5.36
CA ILE A 26 -5.88 3.67 4.81
C ILE A 26 -5.25 3.66 3.42
N THR A 27 -6.07 3.88 2.40
CA THR A 27 -5.59 4.05 1.02
C THR A 27 -5.49 5.54 0.69
N VAL A 28 -4.31 5.97 0.23
CA VAL A 28 -4.03 7.37 -0.10
C VAL A 28 -3.51 7.47 -1.53
N HIS A 29 -4.01 8.43 -2.30
CA HIS A 29 -3.46 8.73 -3.61
C HIS A 29 -2.16 9.51 -3.50
N MET A 30 -1.19 9.18 -4.35
CA MET A 30 0.09 9.87 -4.42
C MET A 30 -0.11 11.38 -4.68
N ASN A 31 0.61 12.23 -3.96
CA ASN A 31 0.53 13.70 -3.98
C ASN A 31 -0.84 14.27 -3.55
N GLN A 32 -1.66 13.48 -2.84
CA GLN A 32 -2.92 13.91 -2.25
C GLN A 32 -2.88 13.73 -0.73
N VAL A 33 -3.72 14.50 -0.04
CA VAL A 33 -3.90 14.43 1.42
C VAL A 33 -5.25 13.80 1.73
N THR A 34 -5.26 12.77 2.57
CA THR A 34 -6.48 12.13 3.06
C THR A 34 -6.60 12.35 4.57
N SER A 35 -7.73 12.90 4.99
CA SER A 35 -8.06 13.15 6.40
C SER A 35 -8.77 11.94 6.99
N VAL A 36 -8.14 11.31 7.99
CA VAL A 36 -8.66 10.13 8.69
C VAL A 36 -9.04 10.53 10.11
N PRO A 37 -10.30 10.38 10.53
CA PRO A 37 -10.70 10.64 11.90
C PRO A 37 -10.13 9.56 12.83
N PHE A 38 -9.68 9.97 14.01
CA PHE A 38 -9.20 9.04 15.03
C PHE A 38 -9.72 9.40 16.42
N SER A 39 -9.82 8.37 17.26
CA SER A 39 -10.22 8.49 18.66
C SER A 39 -9.24 7.74 19.55
N ILE A 40 -8.73 8.40 20.57
CA ILE A 40 -7.82 7.80 21.55
C ILE A 40 -8.49 7.83 22.92
N TYR A 41 -8.43 6.68 23.59
CA TYR A 41 -9.03 6.45 24.90
C TYR A 41 -7.95 6.21 25.94
N ASN A 42 -8.25 6.66 27.17
CA ASN A 42 -7.44 6.45 28.36
C ASN A 42 -6.06 7.14 28.30
N ALA A 43 -6.02 8.37 27.78
CA ALA A 43 -4.83 9.22 27.82
C ALA A 43 -4.69 9.82 29.24
N SER A 44 -3.54 9.63 29.88
CA SER A 44 -3.31 10.12 31.25
C SER A 44 -3.24 11.66 31.29
N SER A 45 -3.78 12.25 32.34
CA SER A 45 -4.12 13.68 32.41
C SER A 45 -2.94 14.61 32.74
N SER A 46 -1.75 14.37 32.19
CA SER A 46 -0.60 15.27 32.40
C SER A 46 -0.49 16.24 31.23
N ASP A 47 -0.49 17.54 31.53
CA ASP A 47 -0.66 18.67 30.59
C ASP A 47 0.39 18.81 29.47
N SER A 48 1.31 17.85 29.32
CA SER A 48 2.33 17.84 28.27
C SER A 48 2.48 16.48 27.58
N GLN A 49 1.38 15.84 27.19
CA GLN A 49 1.42 14.69 26.27
C GLN A 49 1.53 15.19 24.83
N ALA A 50 2.70 14.98 24.23
CA ALA A 50 2.89 15.14 22.80
C ALA A 50 2.71 13.80 22.10
N TRP A 51 1.73 13.74 21.19
CA TRP A 51 1.54 12.61 20.30
C TRP A 51 2.40 12.82 19.07
N ILE A 52 3.00 11.76 18.53
CA ILE A 52 3.70 11.83 17.25
C ILE A 52 3.25 10.66 16.41
N THR A 53 3.01 10.91 15.13
CA THR A 53 2.73 9.87 14.15
C THR A 53 4.01 9.54 13.41
N GLY A 54 4.52 8.34 13.64
CA GLY A 54 5.64 7.77 12.90
C GLY A 54 5.14 7.09 11.63
N THR A 55 5.66 7.54 10.49
CA THR A 55 5.52 6.89 9.18
C THR A 55 6.85 6.99 8.44
N ASP A 56 7.08 6.12 7.46
CA ASP A 56 8.26 6.26 6.59
C ASP A 56 8.11 7.49 5.69
N SER A 57 8.98 8.48 5.89
CA SER A 57 8.97 9.77 5.17
C SER A 57 9.18 9.65 3.66
N HIS A 58 9.72 8.53 3.18
CA HIS A 58 9.87 8.29 1.74
C HIS A 58 8.55 7.83 1.09
N ILE A 59 7.63 7.26 1.86
CA ILE A 59 6.39 6.66 1.35
C ILE A 59 5.18 7.54 1.67
N ALA A 60 4.99 7.91 2.94
CA ALA A 60 3.89 8.78 3.36
C ALA A 60 4.28 9.65 4.56
N THR A 61 3.82 10.91 4.56
CA THR A 61 3.97 11.81 5.69
C THR A 61 2.64 11.95 6.41
N SER A 62 2.66 11.78 7.72
CA SER A 62 1.47 11.89 8.57
C SER A 62 1.62 13.09 9.48
N SER A 63 0.57 13.91 9.55
CA SER A 63 0.47 15.02 10.49
C SER A 63 -0.89 14.95 11.14
N PHE A 64 -0.97 15.10 12.46
CA PHE A 64 -2.23 15.09 13.17
C PHE A 64 -2.53 16.48 13.71
N HIS A 65 -3.82 16.79 13.76
CA HIS A 65 -4.32 17.98 14.43
C HIS A 65 -5.34 17.53 15.49
N ILE A 66 -5.10 17.92 16.74
CA ILE A 66 -6.02 17.62 17.84
C ILE A 66 -7.14 18.65 17.79
N THR A 67 -8.37 18.19 17.58
CA THR A 67 -9.50 19.10 17.34
C THR A 67 -10.35 19.30 18.60
N ASN A 68 -10.51 18.28 19.46
CA ASN A 68 -11.28 18.45 20.69
C ASN A 68 -10.92 17.43 21.80
N ARG A 69 -10.71 17.93 23.03
CA ARG A 69 -10.55 17.12 24.25
C ARG A 69 -11.95 16.97 24.87
N THR A 70 -12.58 15.82 24.67
CA THR A 70 -13.99 15.60 25.04
C THR A 70 -14.17 15.18 26.51
N ASN A 71 -13.18 14.50 27.08
CA ASN A 71 -13.10 14.19 28.52
C ASN A 71 -11.62 14.17 28.93
N GLN A 72 -11.33 14.31 30.23
CA GLN A 72 -9.97 14.28 30.79
C GLN A 72 -9.14 13.05 30.37
N THR A 73 -9.79 12.01 29.80
CA THR A 73 -9.20 10.73 29.40
C THR A 73 -9.41 10.36 27.92
N SER A 74 -10.14 11.14 27.11
CA SER A 74 -10.38 10.81 25.68
C SER A 74 -10.25 12.02 24.76
N PHE A 75 -9.58 11.83 23.63
CA PHE A 75 -9.41 12.87 22.62
C PHE A 75 -9.74 12.39 21.21
N ASN A 76 -10.34 13.30 20.45
CA ASN A 76 -10.67 13.10 19.05
C ASN A 76 -9.88 14.07 18.18
N GLY A 77 -9.39 13.59 17.06
CA GLY A 77 -8.59 14.38 16.14
C GLY A 77 -8.76 13.93 14.70
N ILE A 78 -8.14 14.71 13.81
CA ILE A 78 -8.05 14.40 12.39
C ILE A 78 -6.58 14.18 12.06
N LEU A 79 -6.30 13.03 11.45
CA LEU A 79 -4.99 12.66 10.93
C LEU A 79 -4.95 12.97 9.44
N ASN A 80 -4.10 13.90 9.03
CA ASN A 80 -3.83 14.18 7.63
C ASN A 80 -2.65 13.31 7.18
N VAL A 81 -2.96 12.36 6.30
CA VAL A 81 -1.97 11.47 5.69
C VAL A 81 -1.73 11.93 4.25
N THR A 82 -0.49 12.27 3.93
CA THR A 82 -0.05 12.69 2.60
C THR A 82 0.75 11.57 1.95
N GLY A 83 0.31 11.10 0.78
CA GLY A 83 1.05 10.10 0.00
C GLY A 83 2.21 10.76 -0.74
N VAL A 84 3.46 10.39 -0.46
CA VAL A 84 4.64 10.92 -1.15
C VAL A 84 5.02 10.02 -2.32
N PHE A 85 5.17 8.72 -2.05
CA PHE A 85 5.62 7.74 -3.04
C PHE A 85 4.85 6.43 -2.92
N LEU A 86 4.78 5.68 -4.03
CA LEU A 86 4.15 4.37 -4.10
C LEU A 86 4.79 3.40 -3.09
N GLY A 87 3.97 2.77 -2.26
CA GLY A 87 4.46 1.83 -1.27
C GLY A 87 3.44 1.50 -0.20
N ARG A 88 3.86 0.68 0.76
CA ARG A 88 3.11 0.38 1.98
C ARG A 88 3.96 0.81 3.16
N THR A 89 3.36 1.55 4.08
CA THR A 89 4.02 1.94 5.32
C THR A 89 3.08 1.69 6.49
N LYS A 90 3.67 1.43 7.67
CA LYS A 90 2.90 1.25 8.90
C LYS A 90 2.82 2.59 9.61
N LEU A 91 1.64 2.91 10.10
CA LEU A 91 1.40 4.03 10.98
C LEU A 91 1.66 3.59 12.42
N THR A 92 2.65 4.21 13.05
CA THR A 92 2.95 4.04 14.47
C THR A 92 2.55 5.30 15.22
N LEU A 93 1.80 5.16 16.30
CA LEU A 93 1.44 6.26 17.18
C LEU A 93 2.36 6.19 18.40
N ILE A 94 3.08 7.28 18.65
CA ILE A 94 4.06 7.40 19.71
C ILE A 94 3.52 8.40 20.73
N GLU A 95 3.41 7.95 21.96
CA GLU A 95 3.16 8.82 23.11
C GLU A 95 4.49 9.18 23.77
N ILE A 96 4.74 10.47 23.95
CA ILE A 96 5.88 10.97 24.73
C ILE A 96 5.38 11.39 26.10
N MET A 97 5.72 10.62 27.13
CA MET A 97 5.62 11.03 28.53
C MET A 97 7.01 11.12 29.14
N ASP A 98 7.52 12.35 29.26
CA ASP A 98 8.80 12.72 29.88
C ASP A 98 10.03 11.96 29.31
N THR A 99 10.20 10.67 29.63
CA THR A 99 11.29 9.79 29.16
C THR A 99 10.84 8.41 28.66
N LEU A 100 9.56 8.05 28.79
CA LEU A 100 9.02 6.76 28.32
C LEU A 100 8.31 6.94 26.99
N GLN A 101 8.80 6.25 25.96
CA GLN A 101 8.18 6.21 24.63
C GLN A 101 7.40 4.92 24.50
N ASN A 102 6.07 5.03 24.42
CA ASN A 102 5.23 3.89 24.07
C ASN A 102 4.79 4.04 22.62
N SER A 103 5.13 3.04 21.80
CA SER A 103 4.87 3.01 20.37
C SER A 103 3.86 1.91 20.06
N GLN A 104 2.71 2.28 19.52
CA GLN A 104 1.69 1.34 19.08
C GLN A 104 1.55 1.37 17.55
N GLU A 105 1.62 0.20 16.90
CA GLU A 105 1.22 0.07 15.49
C GLU A 105 -0.31 0.15 15.40
N VAL A 106 -0.83 1.09 14.63
CA VAL A 106 -2.28 1.40 14.61
C VAL A 106 -2.95 1.16 13.26
N SER A 107 -2.23 1.30 12.14
CA SER A 107 -2.82 1.15 10.80
C SER A 107 -1.78 0.86 9.74
N LEU A 108 -2.20 0.21 8.66
CA LEU A 108 -1.44 0.10 7.42
C LEU A 108 -1.86 1.23 6.46
N ILE A 109 -0.89 1.91 5.86
CA ILE A 109 -1.11 2.93 4.84
C ILE A 109 -0.61 2.39 3.51
N THR A 110 -1.49 2.35 2.50
CA THR A 110 -1.15 1.98 1.13
C THR A 110 -1.23 3.22 0.24
N VAL A 111 -0.10 3.61 -0.35
CA VAL A 111 -0.04 4.72 -1.30
C VAL A 111 -0.15 4.19 -2.71
N VAL A 112 -1.20 4.59 -3.41
CA VAL A 112 -1.49 4.19 -4.79
C VAL A 112 -1.30 5.36 -5.75
N ARG A 113 -0.88 5.07 -6.98
CA ARG A 113 -0.77 6.09 -8.02
C ARG A 113 -2.16 6.58 -8.37
N GLU A 114 -2.33 7.89 -8.50
CA GLU A 114 -3.52 8.45 -9.14
C GLU A 114 -3.54 8.03 -10.61
N GLU A 115 -4.62 7.38 -11.03
CA GLU A 115 -4.81 7.05 -12.43
C GLU A 115 -5.12 8.34 -13.22
N ARG A 116 -4.22 8.69 -14.14
CA ARG A 116 -4.45 9.83 -15.01
C ARG A 116 -5.38 9.39 -16.13
N THR A 117 -6.41 10.20 -16.40
CA THR A 117 -7.31 10.01 -17.56
C THR A 117 -6.54 9.93 -18.88
N ILE A 118 -5.37 10.58 -18.96
CA ILE A 118 -4.45 10.55 -20.11
C ILE A 118 -3.89 9.13 -20.36
N ASP A 119 -3.57 8.38 -19.30
CA ASP A 119 -3.02 7.03 -19.45
C ASP A 119 -4.10 6.07 -19.98
N HIS A 120 -5.36 6.29 -19.59
CA HIS A 120 -6.50 5.51 -20.08
C HIS A 120 -6.80 5.78 -21.56
N ILE A 121 -6.80 7.05 -21.99
CA ILE A 121 -7.02 7.39 -23.41
C ILE A 121 -5.86 6.89 -24.29
N PHE A 122 -4.62 6.94 -23.80
CA PHE A 122 -3.47 6.38 -24.51
C PHE A 122 -3.61 4.86 -24.67
N THR A 123 -3.97 4.15 -23.60
CA THR A 123 -4.16 2.70 -23.65
C THR A 123 -5.31 2.33 -24.60
N ALA A 124 -6.43 3.06 -24.54
CA ALA A 124 -7.56 2.86 -25.43
C ALA A 124 -7.18 3.12 -26.91
N SER A 125 -6.39 4.16 -27.20
CA SER A 125 -5.98 4.47 -28.57
C SER A 125 -5.07 3.40 -29.15
N VAL A 126 -4.13 2.88 -28.37
CA VAL A 126 -3.28 1.74 -28.77
C VAL A 126 -4.14 0.50 -29.01
N ALA A 127 -5.10 0.21 -28.15
CA ALA A 127 -6.01 -0.93 -28.33
C ALA A 127 -6.84 -0.83 -29.62
N ILE A 128 -7.37 0.35 -29.94
CA ILE A 128 -8.12 0.61 -31.17
C ILE A 128 -7.21 0.44 -32.40
N LEU A 129 -6.02 1.03 -32.37
CA LEU A 129 -5.03 0.91 -33.46
C LEU A 129 -4.69 -0.56 -33.73
N VAL A 130 -4.37 -1.31 -32.68
CA VAL A 130 -4.05 -2.73 -32.77
C VAL A 130 -5.25 -3.53 -33.29
N SER A 131 -6.47 -3.21 -32.85
CA SER A 131 -7.69 -3.86 -33.35
C SER A 131 -7.90 -3.63 -34.85
N ILE A 132 -7.71 -2.40 -35.33
CA ILE A 132 -7.82 -2.08 -36.76
C ILE A 132 -6.76 -2.83 -37.57
N LEU A 133 -5.52 -2.92 -37.08
CA LEU A 133 -4.45 -3.68 -37.73
C LEU A 133 -4.80 -5.17 -37.82
N TYR A 134 -5.33 -5.77 -36.75
CA TYR A 134 -5.75 -7.17 -36.78
C TYR A 134 -6.90 -7.43 -37.74
N ILE A 135 -7.88 -6.51 -37.83
CA ILE A 135 -8.96 -6.61 -38.81
C ILE A 135 -8.40 -6.50 -40.23
N ASN A 136 -7.48 -5.56 -40.48
CA ASN A 136 -6.82 -5.39 -41.78
C ASN A 136 -6.05 -6.65 -42.20
N PHE A 137 -5.28 -7.23 -41.28
CA PHE A 137 -4.59 -8.50 -41.50
C PHE A 137 -5.57 -9.65 -41.73
N GLY A 138 -6.71 -9.68 -41.02
CA GLY A 138 -7.76 -10.66 -41.24
C GLY A 138 -8.37 -10.59 -42.65
N CYS A 139 -8.67 -9.38 -43.13
CA CYS A 139 -9.24 -9.17 -44.46
C CYS A 139 -8.25 -9.41 -45.61
N ALA A 140 -6.96 -9.12 -45.39
CA ALA A 140 -5.90 -9.38 -46.36
C ALA A 140 -5.46 -10.86 -46.39
N MET A 141 -5.91 -11.67 -45.43
CA MET A 141 -5.53 -13.08 -45.33
C MET A 141 -6.33 -13.93 -46.31
N ASP A 142 -5.63 -14.60 -47.22
CA ASP A 142 -6.26 -15.55 -48.12
C ASP A 142 -6.75 -16.80 -47.35
N TRP A 143 -8.06 -16.91 -47.23
CA TRP A 143 -8.73 -18.01 -46.53
C TRP A 143 -8.41 -19.39 -47.13
N SER A 144 -8.17 -19.47 -48.44
CA SER A 144 -7.85 -20.73 -49.12
C SER A 144 -6.47 -21.26 -48.72
N VAL A 145 -5.48 -20.36 -48.60
CA VAL A 145 -4.11 -20.68 -48.16
C VAL A 145 -4.07 -20.96 -46.67
N CYS A 146 -4.83 -20.21 -45.86
CA CYS A 146 -4.96 -20.43 -44.43
C CYS A 146 -5.48 -21.85 -44.13
N ARG A 147 -6.55 -22.27 -44.81
CA ARG A 147 -7.14 -23.62 -44.66
C ARG A 147 -6.16 -24.73 -45.05
N ASN A 148 -5.40 -24.54 -46.12
CA ASN A 148 -4.38 -25.50 -46.55
C ASN A 148 -3.22 -25.61 -45.56
N THR A 149 -2.82 -24.49 -44.96
CA THR A 149 -1.78 -24.42 -43.93
C THR A 149 -2.24 -25.08 -42.62
N LEU A 150 -3.50 -24.90 -42.24
CA LEU A 150 -4.09 -25.56 -41.07
C LEU A 150 -4.19 -27.09 -41.24
N ARG A 151 -4.33 -27.60 -42.47
CA ARG A 151 -4.38 -29.05 -42.75
C ARG A 151 -3.04 -29.75 -42.54
N LYS A 152 -1.92 -29.02 -42.64
CA LYS A 152 -0.56 -29.51 -42.38
C LYS A 152 0.14 -28.53 -41.41
N PRO A 153 -0.05 -28.68 -40.09
CA PRO A 153 0.33 -27.67 -39.11
C PRO A 153 1.84 -27.61 -38.81
N ILE A 154 2.71 -28.00 -39.74
CA ILE A 154 4.17 -27.95 -39.54
C ILE A 154 4.64 -26.50 -39.38
N GLY A 155 4.14 -25.58 -40.22
CA GLY A 155 4.47 -24.15 -40.14
C GLY A 155 3.99 -23.49 -38.83
N PRO A 156 2.68 -23.60 -38.49
CA PRO A 156 2.16 -23.08 -37.24
C PRO A 156 2.82 -23.68 -35.99
N ALA A 157 3.13 -24.98 -35.98
CA ALA A 157 3.79 -25.63 -34.84
C ALA A 157 5.21 -25.12 -34.62
N ILE A 158 5.99 -24.91 -35.68
CA ILE A 158 7.34 -24.34 -35.60
C ILE A 158 7.28 -22.87 -35.12
N GLY A 159 6.30 -22.10 -35.61
CA GLY A 159 6.06 -20.73 -35.15
C GLY A 159 5.71 -20.67 -33.67
N PHE A 160 4.82 -21.55 -33.20
CA PHE A 160 4.44 -21.65 -31.80
C PHE A 160 5.63 -22.06 -30.93
N PHE A 161 6.40 -23.07 -31.34
CA PHE A 161 7.60 -23.48 -30.62
C PHE A 161 8.63 -22.35 -30.53
N CYS A 162 8.88 -21.64 -31.64
CA CYS A 162 9.82 -20.52 -31.66
C CYS A 162 9.34 -19.35 -30.77
N GLN A 163 8.08 -18.95 -30.90
CA GLN A 163 7.55 -17.81 -30.16
C GLN A 163 7.39 -18.08 -28.66
N PHE A 164 6.94 -19.28 -28.27
CA PHE A 164 6.67 -19.60 -26.87
C PHE A 164 7.86 -20.18 -26.11
N LEU A 165 8.83 -20.83 -26.77
CA LEU A 165 10.04 -21.35 -26.10
C LEU A 165 11.26 -20.47 -26.32
N ILE A 166 11.54 -20.04 -27.56
CA ILE A 166 12.81 -19.36 -27.86
C ILE A 166 12.80 -17.93 -27.32
N MET A 167 11.70 -17.18 -27.50
CA MET A 167 11.62 -15.79 -27.03
C MET A 167 11.78 -15.66 -25.49
N PRO A 168 11.10 -16.48 -24.65
CA PRO A 168 11.29 -16.40 -23.20
C PRO A 168 12.67 -16.90 -22.73
N VAL A 169 13.22 -17.94 -23.38
CA VAL A 169 14.54 -18.49 -23.03
C VAL A 169 15.66 -17.49 -23.34
N VAL A 170 15.61 -16.82 -24.49
CA VAL A 170 16.59 -15.79 -24.85
C VAL A 170 16.52 -14.60 -23.88
N TYR A 171 15.32 -14.18 -23.47
CA TYR A 171 15.16 -13.14 -22.45
C TYR A 171 15.83 -13.55 -21.12
N PHE A 172 15.62 -14.78 -20.67
CA PHE A 172 16.19 -15.28 -19.42
C PHE A 172 17.73 -15.37 -19.46
N ILE A 173 18.29 -15.84 -20.58
CA ILE A 173 19.75 -15.90 -20.78
C ILE A 173 20.36 -14.50 -20.73
N ASN A 174 19.76 -13.52 -21.42
CA ASN A 174 20.25 -12.14 -21.42
C ASN A 174 20.17 -11.50 -20.02
N LYS A 175 19.08 -11.72 -19.28
CA LYS A 175 18.92 -11.21 -17.91
C LYS A 175 19.95 -11.79 -16.95
N LYS A 176 20.38 -13.04 -17.17
CA LYS A 176 21.43 -13.70 -16.37
C LYS A 176 22.83 -13.17 -16.67
N SER A 177 23.09 -12.66 -17.86
CA SER A 177 24.40 -12.13 -18.28
C SER A 177 24.70 -10.70 -17.81
N ILE A 178 23.69 -9.96 -17.33
CA ILE A 178 23.79 -8.56 -16.88
C ILE A 178 23.95 -8.47 -15.34
N LYS A 179 23.99 -9.61 -14.65
CA LYS A 179 24.27 -9.71 -13.21
C LYS A 179 25.64 -10.32 -13.00
#